data_AF-A0A7D9F078-F1
#
_entry.id   AF-A0A7D9F078-F1
#
_cell.length_a   1.000
_cell.length_b   1.000
_cell.length_c   1.000
_cell.angle_alpha   90.00
_cell.angle_beta   90.00
_cell.angle_gamma   90.00
#
_symmetry.space_group_name_H-M   'P 1'
#
loop_
_entity.id
_entity.type
_entity.pdbx_description
1 polymer ?
#
loop_
_entity_poly.entity_id
_entity_poly.type
_entity_poly.pdbx_seq_one_letter_code
_entity_poly.pdbx_strand_id
1 'polypeptide(L)'
;MALSTLQNRAIPRFLNEEDLQALFSPKTPTNLCIAKLQNGFDMLGLCQIGHCLPTFRNLFRASPAASLTRRKLISLLQPKFSEVGSNAYRRENEIYALFPKYTRKAASGQRGSVTLEHILQFATCSDEEPLLGFAVHPCIEFVDASFEGNSC
;
A
#
# COMPACT_ATOMS: atom_id res chain seq x y z
N MET A 1 -2.42 -12.18 9.37
CA MET A 1 -2.59 -12.60 7.97
C MET A 1 -4.06 -12.62 7.56
N ALA A 2 -4.87 -13.53 8.11
CA ALA A 2 -6.29 -13.64 7.76
C ALA A 2 -7.11 -12.35 8.02
N LEU A 3 -6.84 -11.64 9.12
CA LEU A 3 -7.46 -10.33 9.36
C LEU A 3 -6.98 -9.25 8.37
N SER A 4 -5.69 -9.25 8.02
CA SER A 4 -5.12 -8.32 7.04
C SER A 4 -5.80 -8.44 5.68
N THR A 5 -6.10 -9.67 5.25
CA THR A 5 -6.84 -9.95 4.02
C THR A 5 -8.28 -9.49 4.05
N LEU A 6 -8.96 -9.59 5.20
CA LEU A 6 -10.32 -9.06 5.37
C LEU A 6 -10.37 -7.53 5.42
N GLN A 7 -9.30 -6.90 5.91
CA GLN A 7 -9.24 -5.44 6.10
C GLN A 7 -8.62 -4.70 4.90
N ASN A 8 -8.43 -5.37 3.75
CA ASN A 8 -7.76 -4.79 2.57
C ASN A 8 -6.38 -4.17 2.91
N ARG A 9 -5.68 -4.73 3.90
CA ARG A 9 -4.30 -4.37 4.24
C ARG A 9 -3.32 -5.16 3.37
N ALA A 10 -2.03 -4.85 3.47
CA ALA A 10 -0.97 -5.59 2.79
C ALA A 10 -1.15 -7.11 2.97
N ILE A 11 -1.40 -7.80 1.85
CA ILE A 11 -1.60 -9.24 1.82
C ILE A 11 -0.23 -9.90 1.83
N PRO A 12 0.04 -10.87 2.72
CA PRO A 12 1.32 -11.55 2.78
C PRO A 12 1.58 -12.31 1.47
N ARG A 13 2.69 -11.98 0.80
CA ARG A 13 3.12 -12.62 -0.46
C ARG A 13 4.42 -13.42 -0.34
N PHE A 14 4.80 -13.78 0.88
CA PHE A 14 6.05 -14.50 1.16
C PHE A 14 5.90 -16.03 1.10
N LEU A 15 4.68 -16.56 0.96
CA LEU A 15 4.44 -17.99 0.88
C LEU A 15 4.84 -18.52 -0.50
N ASN A 16 5.58 -19.63 -0.50
CA ASN A 16 5.90 -20.34 -1.73
C ASN A 16 4.65 -21.05 -2.27
N GLU A 17 4.68 -21.40 -3.56
CA GLU A 17 3.50 -21.98 -4.23
C GLU A 17 3.04 -23.31 -3.59
N GLU A 18 3.98 -24.13 -3.12
CA GLU A 18 3.68 -25.39 -2.41
C GLU A 18 2.92 -25.15 -1.11
N ASP A 19 3.38 -24.21 -0.28
CA ASP A 19 2.74 -23.84 0.98
C ASP A 19 1.37 -23.19 0.77
N LEU A 20 1.25 -22.36 -0.28
CA LEU A 20 0.01 -21.70 -0.67
C LEU A 20 -1.03 -22.73 -1.16
N GLN A 21 -0.59 -23.73 -1.94
CA GLN A 21 -1.45 -24.83 -2.37
C GLN A 21 -1.89 -25.69 -1.18
N ALA A 22 -0.99 -25.96 -0.23
CA ALA A 22 -1.32 -26.69 1.00
C ALA A 22 -2.31 -25.92 1.89
N LEU A 23 -2.16 -24.60 2.00
CA LEU A 23 -3.02 -23.73 2.81
C LEU A 23 -4.49 -23.77 2.36
N PHE A 24 -4.74 -23.73 1.05
CA PHE A 24 -6.09 -23.80 0.47
C PHE A 24 -6.44 -25.21 -0.06
N SER A 25 -5.80 -26.25 0.51
CA SER A 25 -6.17 -27.63 0.25
C SER A 25 -7.20 -28.09 1.28
N PRO A 26 -8.21 -28.89 0.91
CA PRO A 26 -9.15 -29.47 1.87
C PRO A 26 -8.50 -30.50 2.81
N LYS A 27 -7.26 -30.90 2.56
CA LYS A 27 -6.50 -31.84 3.40
C LYS A 27 -5.68 -31.09 4.44
N THR A 28 -5.56 -31.67 5.63
CA THR A 28 -4.65 -31.15 6.67
C THR A 28 -3.21 -31.15 6.16
N PRO A 29 -2.51 -30.00 6.18
CA PRO A 29 -1.13 -29.89 5.75
C PRO A 29 -0.19 -30.72 6.62
N THR A 30 0.85 -31.31 6.02
CA THR A 30 1.91 -32.00 6.77
C THR A 30 2.72 -31.04 7.63
N ASN A 31 2.86 -29.77 7.19
CA ASN A 31 3.57 -28.74 7.92
C ASN A 31 2.67 -28.14 9.02
N LEU A 32 3.10 -28.29 10.28
CA LEU A 32 2.38 -27.80 11.46
C LEU A 32 2.11 -26.28 11.42
N CYS A 33 3.03 -25.48 10.88
CA CYS A 33 2.84 -24.03 10.76
C CYS A 33 1.73 -23.70 9.75
N ILE A 34 1.70 -24.40 8.62
CA ILE A 34 0.64 -24.23 7.60
C ILE A 34 -0.70 -24.73 8.13
N ALA A 35 -0.73 -25.83 8.89
CA ALA A 35 -1.95 -26.33 9.53
C ALA A 35 -2.53 -25.32 10.54
N LYS A 36 -1.68 -24.68 11.36
CA LYS A 36 -2.13 -23.60 12.27
C LYS A 36 -2.61 -22.38 11.51
N LEU A 37 -1.93 -22.02 10.41
CA LEU A 37 -2.33 -20.92 9.55
C LEU A 37 -3.69 -21.17 8.89
N GLN A 38 -3.88 -22.39 8.37
CA GLN A 38 -5.13 -22.85 7.76
C GLN A 38 -6.29 -22.74 8.75
N ASN A 39 -6.09 -23.19 10.01
CA ASN A 39 -7.11 -23.04 11.05
C ASN A 39 -7.48 -21.56 11.28
N GLY A 40 -6.50 -20.66 11.34
CA GLY A 40 -6.77 -19.22 11.43
C GLY A 40 -7.53 -18.64 10.23
N PHE A 41 -7.34 -19.21 9.04
CA PHE A 41 -8.08 -18.82 7.84
C PHE A 41 -9.50 -19.41 7.84
N ASP A 42 -9.67 -20.66 8.29
CA ASP A 42 -10.96 -21.34 8.44
C ASP A 42 -11.85 -20.61 9.44
N MET A 43 -11.30 -20.17 10.59
CA MET A 43 -12.02 -19.38 11.60
C MET A 43 -12.63 -18.08 11.07
N LEU A 44 -12.07 -17.56 9.97
CA LEU A 44 -12.50 -16.33 9.31
C LEU A 44 -13.16 -16.59 7.94
N GLY A 45 -13.42 -17.85 7.59
CA GLY A 45 -14.06 -18.26 6.34
C GLY A 45 -13.19 -18.10 5.08
N LEU A 46 -11.91 -17.79 5.22
CA LEU A 46 -11.04 -17.50 4.07
C LEU A 46 -10.70 -18.73 3.23
N CYS A 47 -10.60 -19.92 3.84
CA CYS A 47 -10.41 -21.15 3.09
C CYS A 47 -11.63 -21.47 2.24
N GLN A 48 -12.84 -21.23 2.76
CA GLN A 48 -14.08 -21.39 1.99
C GLN A 48 -14.08 -20.45 0.78
N ILE A 49 -13.71 -19.18 0.97
CA ILE A 49 -13.54 -18.21 -0.12
C ILE A 49 -12.50 -18.70 -1.13
N GLY A 50 -11.34 -19.18 -0.67
CA GLY A 50 -10.27 -19.71 -1.54
C GLY A 50 -10.63 -21.01 -2.28
N HIS A 51 -11.65 -21.74 -1.83
CA HIS A 51 -12.24 -22.88 -2.52
C HIS A 51 -13.30 -22.45 -3.54
N CYS A 52 -14.17 -21.50 -3.17
CA CYS A 52 -15.23 -20.98 -4.04
C CYS A 52 -14.69 -20.07 -5.17
N LEU A 53 -13.62 -19.33 -4.89
CA LEU A 53 -12.97 -18.37 -5.79
C LEU A 53 -11.47 -18.74 -5.91
N PRO A 54 -11.08 -19.63 -6.84
CA PRO A 54 -9.68 -20.02 -7.02
C PRO A 54 -8.75 -18.82 -7.31
N THR A 55 -9.26 -17.75 -7.92
CA THR A 55 -8.53 -16.50 -8.16
C THR A 55 -8.13 -15.78 -6.88
N PHE A 56 -8.79 -16.03 -5.75
CA PHE A 56 -8.42 -15.49 -4.43
C PHE A 56 -6.99 -15.88 -4.03
N ARG A 57 -6.51 -17.03 -4.50
CA ARG A 57 -5.12 -17.50 -4.27
C ARG A 57 -4.09 -16.57 -4.87
N ASN A 58 -4.42 -15.91 -5.99
CA ASN A 58 -3.52 -14.98 -6.66
C ASN A 58 -3.18 -13.76 -5.80
N LEU A 59 -4.01 -13.42 -4.81
CA LEU A 59 -3.75 -12.29 -3.91
C LEU A 59 -2.47 -12.51 -3.07
N PHE A 60 -2.14 -13.77 -2.79
CA PHE A 60 -0.99 -14.18 -1.99
C PHE A 60 0.25 -14.47 -2.83
N ARG A 61 0.15 -14.42 -4.16
CA ARG A 61 1.30 -14.58 -5.05
C ARG A 61 2.08 -13.27 -5.16
N ALA A 62 3.40 -13.35 -5.09
CA ALA A 62 4.26 -12.22 -5.43
C ALA A 62 4.03 -11.82 -6.89
N SER A 63 3.69 -10.56 -7.14
CA SER A 63 3.52 -10.03 -8.49
C SER A 63 4.63 -9.02 -8.80
N PRO A 64 5.47 -9.26 -9.83
CA PRO A 64 6.47 -8.28 -10.26
C PRO A 64 5.82 -7.01 -10.86
N ALA A 65 4.55 -7.07 -11.27
CA ALA A 65 3.79 -5.92 -11.75
C ALA A 65 3.41 -4.93 -10.62
N ALA A 66 3.67 -5.27 -9.35
CA ALA A 66 3.39 -4.41 -8.20
C ALA A 66 4.43 -3.30 -7.98
N SER A 67 5.51 -3.23 -8.77
CA SER A 67 6.55 -2.21 -8.57
C SER A 67 6.00 -0.78 -8.70
N LEU A 68 6.27 0.03 -7.70
CA LEU A 68 5.76 1.40 -7.61
C LEU A 68 6.55 2.30 -8.57
N THR A 69 5.90 2.76 -9.64
CA THR A 69 6.54 3.71 -10.57
C THR A 69 6.35 5.15 -10.10
N ARG A 70 7.27 6.04 -10.50
CA ARG A 70 7.13 7.50 -10.23
C ARG A 70 5.79 8.06 -10.71
N ARG A 71 5.33 7.61 -11.88
CA ARG A 71 4.05 8.05 -12.45
C ARG A 71 2.88 7.62 -11.55
N LYS A 72 2.91 6.38 -11.08
CA LYS A 72 1.90 5.83 -10.16
C LYS A 72 1.90 6.57 -8.82
N LEU A 73 3.07 6.86 -8.24
CA LEU A 73 3.16 7.64 -7.00
C LEU A 73 2.56 9.06 -7.16
N ILE A 74 2.90 9.75 -8.25
CA ILE A 74 2.37 11.09 -8.53
C ILE A 74 0.84 11.06 -8.74
N SER A 75 0.30 10.02 -9.39
CA SER A 75 -1.15 9.90 -9.56
C SER A 75 -1.88 9.56 -8.27
N LEU A 76 -1.23 8.84 -7.35
CA LEU A 76 -1.79 8.51 -6.03
C LEU A 76 -1.80 9.70 -5.09
N LEU A 77 -0.73 10.49 -5.06
CA LEU A 77 -0.59 11.64 -4.15
C LEU A 77 -0.94 12.95 -4.86
N GLN A 78 -2.21 13.10 -5.25
CA GLN A 78 -2.65 14.31 -5.93
C GLN A 78 -2.70 15.50 -4.97
N PRO A 79 -2.18 16.67 -5.37
CA PRO A 79 -2.30 17.88 -4.57
C PRO A 79 -3.72 18.43 -4.62
N LYS A 80 -4.22 18.86 -3.46
CA LYS A 80 -5.41 19.71 -3.33
C LYS A 80 -4.98 21.16 -3.26
N PHE A 81 -5.03 21.84 -4.38
CA PHE A 81 -4.70 23.26 -4.46
C PHE A 81 -5.86 24.14 -3.99
N SER A 82 -5.51 25.30 -3.46
CA SER A 82 -6.40 26.44 -3.26
C SER A 82 -6.95 26.96 -4.59
N GLU A 83 -7.88 27.92 -4.51
CA GLU A 83 -8.52 28.51 -5.68
C GLU A 83 -7.50 29.08 -6.68
N VAL A 84 -7.68 28.76 -7.96
CA VAL A 84 -6.81 29.22 -9.06
C VAL A 84 -6.78 30.75 -9.10
N GLY A 85 -5.57 31.32 -9.14
CA GLY A 85 -5.37 32.77 -9.15
C GLY A 85 -5.20 33.40 -7.77
N SER A 86 -5.44 32.64 -6.69
CA SER A 86 -5.12 33.09 -5.33
C SER A 86 -3.61 33.14 -5.09
N ASN A 87 -3.19 33.97 -4.12
CA ASN A 87 -1.80 33.98 -3.65
C ASN A 87 -1.40 32.64 -3.03
N ALA A 88 -2.35 31.91 -2.43
CA ALA A 88 -2.16 30.56 -1.90
C ALA A 88 -1.82 29.59 -3.03
N TYR A 89 -2.65 29.51 -4.08
CA TYR A 89 -2.42 28.65 -5.25
C TYR A 89 -1.03 28.86 -5.86
N ARG A 90 -0.57 30.11 -6.00
CA ARG A 90 0.77 30.40 -6.51
C ARG A 90 1.86 29.78 -5.62
N ARG A 91 1.80 30.00 -4.30
CA ARG A 91 2.75 29.44 -3.32
C ARG A 91 2.73 27.91 -3.34
N GLU A 92 1.55 27.32 -3.30
CA GLU A 92 1.37 25.86 -3.29
C GLU A 92 1.94 25.22 -4.56
N ASN A 93 1.74 25.85 -5.71
CA ASN A 93 2.28 25.37 -6.98
C ASN A 93 3.83 25.41 -6.99
N GLU A 94 4.43 26.47 -6.45
CA GLU A 94 5.89 26.57 -6.29
C GLU A 94 6.43 25.48 -5.36
N ILE A 95 5.75 25.21 -4.24
CA ILE A 95 6.09 24.13 -3.30
C ILE A 95 5.93 22.76 -3.97
N TYR A 96 4.78 22.52 -4.62
CA TYR A 96 4.49 21.26 -5.28
C TYR A 96 5.49 20.95 -6.39
N ALA A 97 6.00 21.95 -7.11
CA ALA A 97 7.03 21.76 -8.13
C ALA A 97 8.32 21.10 -7.60
N LEU A 98 8.56 21.12 -6.28
CA LEU A 98 9.67 20.41 -5.62
C LEU A 98 9.38 18.91 -5.47
N PHE A 99 8.12 18.51 -5.32
CA PHE A 99 7.74 17.13 -5.05
C PHE A 99 8.05 16.16 -6.21
N PRO A 100 7.62 16.41 -7.47
CA PRO A 100 8.03 15.57 -8.62
C PRO A 100 9.55 15.54 -8.85
N LYS A 101 10.26 16.62 -8.48
CA LYS A 101 11.74 16.65 -8.55
C LYS A 101 12.35 15.75 -7.48
N TYR A 102 11.79 15.74 -6.27
CA TYR A 102 12.22 14.87 -5.18
C TYR A 102 11.97 13.40 -5.52
N THR A 103 10.77 13.04 -5.97
CA THR A 103 10.44 11.65 -6.36
C THR A 103 11.31 11.15 -7.51
N ARG A 104 11.69 12.03 -8.46
CA ARG A 104 12.67 11.70 -9.50
C ARG A 104 14.04 11.33 -8.91
N LYS A 105 14.55 12.13 -7.97
CA LYS A 105 15.84 11.86 -7.31
C LYS A 105 15.79 10.60 -6.44
N ALA A 106 14.66 10.32 -5.79
CA ALA A 106 14.48 9.08 -5.03
C ALA A 106 14.48 7.86 -5.96
N ALA A 107 13.74 7.92 -7.06
CA ALA A 107 13.70 6.84 -8.05
C ALA A 107 15.06 6.54 -8.71
N SER A 108 15.95 7.53 -8.82
CA SER A 108 17.30 7.36 -9.39
C SER A 108 18.36 6.99 -8.34
N GLY A 109 17.98 6.73 -7.08
CA GLY A 109 18.92 6.42 -6.00
C GLY A 109 19.73 7.62 -5.49
N GLN A 110 19.45 8.84 -5.96
CA GLN A 110 20.14 10.06 -5.55
C GLN A 110 19.70 10.59 -4.18
N ARG A 111 18.83 9.87 -3.47
CA ARG A 111 18.36 10.19 -2.10
C ARG A 111 18.79 9.15 -1.06
N GLY A 112 19.92 8.48 -1.30
CA GLY A 112 20.45 7.49 -0.36
C GLY A 112 19.54 6.27 -0.29
N SER A 113 19.05 5.93 0.90
CA SER A 113 18.15 4.80 1.13
C SER A 113 16.67 5.08 0.86
N VAL A 114 16.28 6.33 0.60
CA VAL A 114 14.86 6.68 0.36
C VAL A 114 14.44 6.25 -1.04
N THR A 115 13.44 5.37 -1.09
CA THR A 115 12.81 4.88 -2.33
C THR A 115 11.41 5.44 -2.51
N LEU A 116 10.73 5.12 -3.62
CA LEU A 116 9.35 5.55 -3.84
C LEU A 116 8.39 4.88 -2.85
N GLU A 117 8.65 3.63 -2.51
CA GLU A 117 7.90 2.81 -1.56
C GLU A 117 7.95 3.44 -0.16
N HIS A 118 9.11 3.93 0.26
CA HIS A 118 9.23 4.66 1.53
C HIS A 118 8.38 5.93 1.56
N ILE A 119 8.28 6.66 0.45
CA ILE A 119 7.43 7.86 0.35
C ILE A 119 5.95 7.49 0.47
N LEU A 120 5.51 6.43 -0.22
CA LEU A 120 4.14 5.94 -0.14
C LEU A 120 3.81 5.40 1.26
N GLN A 121 4.73 4.66 1.86
CA GLN A 121 4.58 4.09 3.19
C GLN A 121 4.49 5.18 4.26
N PHE A 122 5.26 6.25 4.13
CA PHE A 122 5.14 7.41 5.01
C PHE A 122 3.75 8.04 4.91
N ALA A 123 3.21 8.19 3.69
CA ALA A 123 1.93 8.85 3.47
C ALA A 123 0.70 7.97 3.79
N THR A 124 0.82 6.64 3.65
CA THR A 124 -0.33 5.72 3.64
C THR A 124 -0.19 4.51 4.55
N CYS A 125 0.95 4.37 5.24
CA CYS A 125 1.35 3.18 5.97
C CYS A 125 1.45 1.90 5.12
N SER A 126 1.47 2.03 3.79
CA SER A 126 1.61 0.94 2.82
C SER A 126 2.71 1.27 1.81
N ASP A 127 3.56 0.31 1.51
CA ASP A 127 4.63 0.41 0.51
C ASP A 127 4.14 0.15 -0.92
N GLU A 128 2.92 -0.39 -1.06
CA GLU A 128 2.22 -0.57 -2.33
C GLU A 128 0.77 -0.06 -2.26
N GLU A 129 0.17 0.15 -3.44
CA GLU A 129 -1.27 0.41 -3.52
C GLU A 129 -2.06 -0.89 -3.25
N PRO A 130 -3.09 -0.87 -2.39
CA PRO A 130 -3.95 -2.03 -2.18
C PRO A 130 -4.61 -2.50 -3.48
N LEU A 131 -4.94 -3.79 -3.57
CA LEU A 131 -5.49 -4.39 -4.80
C LEU A 131 -6.82 -3.77 -5.24
N LEU A 132 -7.63 -3.31 -4.29
CA LEU A 132 -8.89 -2.60 -4.56
C LEU A 132 -8.73 -1.07 -4.52
N GLY A 133 -7.48 -0.58 -4.45
CA GLY A 133 -7.17 0.82 -4.19
C GLY A 133 -7.40 1.23 -2.74
N PHE A 134 -7.12 2.50 -2.46
CA PHE A 134 -7.32 3.08 -1.14
C PHE A 134 -8.80 3.45 -0.92
N ALA A 135 -9.37 3.05 0.23
CA ALA A 135 -10.74 3.42 0.59
C ALA A 135 -10.90 4.95 0.75
N VAL A 136 -9.89 5.60 1.34
CA VAL A 136 -9.74 7.05 1.34
C VAL A 136 -8.53 7.36 0.48
N HIS A 137 -8.75 7.98 -0.66
CA HIS A 137 -7.66 8.28 -1.59
C HIS A 137 -6.67 9.26 -0.93
N PRO A 138 -5.37 8.94 -0.87
CA PRO A 138 -4.40 9.85 -0.29
C PRO A 138 -4.26 11.10 -1.16
N CYS A 139 -3.85 12.20 -0.55
CA CYS A 139 -3.66 13.47 -1.23
C CYS A 139 -2.62 14.32 -0.50
N ILE A 140 -2.12 15.36 -1.17
CA ILE A 140 -1.23 16.36 -0.58
C ILE A 140 -2.08 17.59 -0.27
N GLU A 141 -2.08 17.98 1.00
CA GLU A 141 -2.72 19.20 1.47
C GLU A 141 -1.66 20.21 1.90
N PHE A 142 -1.90 21.48 1.60
CA PHE A 142 -1.01 22.57 1.95
C PHE A 142 -1.56 23.25 3.20
N VAL A 143 -0.83 23.15 4.30
CA VAL A 143 -1.19 23.76 5.57
C VAL A 143 -0.30 24.97 5.77
N ASP A 144 -0.90 26.15 5.95
CA ASP A 144 -0.13 27.33 6.38
C ASP A 144 0.43 27.06 7.77
N ALA A 145 1.70 27.40 7.98
CA ALA A 145 2.32 27.33 9.31
C ALA A 145 1.80 28.49 10.17
N SER A 146 0.52 28.49 10.51
CA SER A 146 0.03 29.21 11.68
C SER A 146 0.59 28.48 12.90
N PHE A 147 1.70 28.99 13.44
CA PHE A 147 2.18 28.66 14.78
C PHE A 147 1.09 29.07 15.79
N GLU A 148 0.07 28.26 15.97
CA GLU A 148 -0.70 28.29 17.20
C GLU A 148 0.12 27.54 18.24
N GLY A 149 0.89 28.31 19.01
CA GLY A 149 1.53 27.84 20.22
C GLY A 149 0.47 27.42 21.22
N ASN A 150 0.03 26.17 21.16
CA ASN A 150 -0.51 25.49 22.32
C ASN A 150 0.60 24.63 22.92
N SER A 151 1.21 25.22 23.95
CA SER A 151 2.02 24.60 24.98
C SER A 151 1.42 23.27 25.42
N CYS A 152 2.31 22.30 25.69
CA CYS A 152 2.01 21.04 26.36
C CYS A 152 1.28 21.25 27.70
#